data_AF-A0A4S3ZVT7-F1
#
_entry.id   AF-A0A4S3ZVT7-F1
#
_cell.length_a   1.000
_cell.length_b   1.000
_cell.length_c   1.000
_cell.angle_alpha   90.00
_cell.angle_beta   90.00
_cell.angle_gamma   90.00
#
_symmetry.space_group_name_H-M   'P 1'
#
loop_
_entity.id
_entity.type
_entity.pdbx_description
1 polymer ?
#
loop_
_entity_poly.entity_id
_entity_poly.type
_entity_poly.pdbx_seq_one_letter_code
_entity_poly.pdbx_strand_id
1 'polypeptide(L)' 'MKKYRRLKIYRKFQDRRYGVVAIPEIRLEGKWLEALGFKQGKRIKILQEKNKLTITIDTTRKKYQRS' A
#
# COMPACT_ATOMS: atom_id res chain seq x y z
N MET A 1 -5.90 21.32 -3.89
CA MET A 1 -6.19 21.08 -2.45
C MET A 1 -5.73 19.69 -2.05
N LYS A 2 -5.04 19.54 -0.91
CA LYS A 2 -4.74 18.21 -0.33
C LYS A 2 -6.05 17.64 0.22
N LYS A 3 -6.46 16.46 -0.26
CA LYS A 3 -7.64 15.75 0.25
C LYS A 3 -7.17 14.71 1.27
N TYR A 4 -7.66 14.82 2.50
CA TYR A 4 -7.38 13.87 3.57
C TYR A 4 -8.55 12.89 3.70
N ARG A 5 -8.24 11.60 3.86
CA ARG A 5 -9.21 10.57 4.22
C ARG A 5 -8.83 10.02 5.59
N ARG A 6 -9.77 10.06 6.53
CA ARG A 6 -9.61 9.42 7.84
C ARG A 6 -10.08 7.98 7.72
N LEU A 7 -9.20 7.04 8.03
CA LEU A 7 -9.46 5.61 7.98
C LEU A 7 -9.19 5.01 9.36
N LYS A 8 -9.94 3.96 9.70
CA LYS A 8 -9.72 3.17 10.90
C LYS A 8 -8.71 2.05 10.62
N ILE A 9 -7.83 1.77 11.57
CA ILE A 9 -6.99 0.56 11.53
C ILE A 9 -7.88 -0.63 11.89
N TYR A 10 -7.95 -1.61 10.99
CA TYR A 10 -8.71 -2.83 11.20
C TYR A 10 -7.82 -3.94 11.77
N ARG A 11 -8.46 -4.98 12.29
CA ARG A 11 -7.78 -6.20 12.71
C ARG A 11 -8.00 -7.27 11.66
N LYS A 12 -6.92 -7.92 11.22
CA LYS A 12 -6.96 -9.08 10.33
C LYS A 12 -6.43 -10.29 11.08
N PHE A 13 -7.14 -11.40 10.98
CA PHE A 13 -6.64 -12.68 11.44
C PHE A 13 -5.84 -13.33 10.32
N GLN A 14 -4.63 -13.76 10.63
CA GLN A 14 -3.76 -14.45 9.69
C GLN A 14 -3.41 -15.82 10.26
N ASP A 15 -3.73 -16.86 9.49
CA ASP A 15 -3.31 -18.22 9.78
C ASP A 15 -1.80 -18.34 9.59
N ARG A 16 -1.14 -18.93 10.57
CA ARG A 16 0.28 -19.27 10.55
C ARG A 16 0.43 -20.77 10.74
N ARG A 17 1.64 -21.27 10.48
CA ARG A 17 2.00 -22.69 10.67
C ARG A 17 1.65 -23.23 12.06
N TYR A 18 1.65 -22.37 13.08
CA TYR A 18 1.29 -22.71 14.46
C TYR A 18 0.28 -21.68 15.01
N GLY A 19 -0.93 -21.66 14.47
CA GLY A 19 -2.08 -20.93 15.03
C GLY A 19 -2.46 -19.65 14.30
N VAL A 20 -3.44 -18.92 14.87
CA VAL A 20 -4.03 -17.72 14.29
C VAL A 20 -3.55 -16.49 15.06
N VAL A 21 -3.03 -15.48 14.36
CA VAL A 21 -2.59 -14.22 14.97
C VAL A 21 -3.42 -13.06 14.42
N ALA A 22 -3.81 -12.15 15.32
CA ALA A 22 -4.42 -10.89 14.95
C ALA A 22 -3.35 -9.82 14.66
N ILE A 23 -3.38 -9.27 13.45
CA ILE A 23 -2.47 -8.22 12.98
C ILE A 23 -3.24 -6.94 12.59
N PRO A 24 -2.62 -5.76 12.66
CA PRO A 24 -3.21 -4.53 12.16
C PRO A 24 -3.28 -4.52 10.62
N GLU A 25 -4.38 -4.00 10.06
CA GLU A 25 -4.62 -3.87 8.62
C GLU A 25 -5.07 -2.44 8.27
N ILE A 26 -4.42 -1.84 7.27
CA ILE A 26 -4.85 -0.59 6.65
C ILE A 26 -5.51 -0.94 5.32
N ARG A 27 -6.79 -0.56 5.14
CA ARG A 27 -7.53 -0.78 3.90
C ARG A 27 -7.61 0.50 3.08
N LEU A 28 -6.95 0.51 1.94
CA LEU A 28 -7.08 1.55 0.93
C LEU A 28 -7.88 0.96 -0.23
N GLU A 29 -9.12 1.39 -0.41
CA GLU A 29 -10.01 0.89 -1.46
C GLU A 29 -10.92 2.00 -2.04
N GLY A 30 -11.34 1.82 -3.29
CA GLY A 30 -12.29 2.69 -3.98
C GLY A 30 -11.73 3.44 -5.19
N LYS A 31 -12.64 4.01 -6.02
CA LYS A 31 -12.32 4.70 -7.29
C LYS A 31 -11.32 5.86 -7.15
N TRP A 32 -11.17 6.41 -5.95
CA TRP A 32 -10.21 7.48 -5.69
C TRP A 32 -8.76 7.02 -5.80
N LEU A 33 -8.45 5.75 -5.53
CA LEU A 33 -7.10 5.21 -5.74
C LEU A 33 -6.73 5.17 -7.22
N GLU A 34 -7.67 4.74 -8.05
CA GLU A 34 -7.49 4.72 -9.50
C GLU A 34 -7.30 6.14 -10.05
N ALA A 35 -8.08 7.12 -9.57
CA ALA A 35 -7.94 8.53 -9.92
C ALA A 35 -6.56 9.12 -9.52
N LEU A 36 -5.93 8.58 -8.46
CA LEU A 36 -4.55 8.91 -8.07
C LEU A 36 -3.49 8.11 -8.84
N GLY A 37 -3.90 7.21 -9.74
CA GLY A 37 -3.01 6.43 -10.59
C GLY A 37 -2.57 5.09 -10.00
N PHE A 38 -3.07 4.69 -8.83
CA PHE A 38 -2.88 3.36 -8.23
C PHE A 38 -3.78 2.35 -8.94
N LYS A 39 -3.31 1.89 -10.11
CA LYS A 39 -4.01 0.92 -10.94
C LYS A 39 -3.51 -0.51 -10.67
N GLN A 40 -4.37 -1.49 -10.91
CA GLN A 40 -3.99 -2.90 -10.87
C GLN A 40 -2.77 -3.16 -11.76
N GLY A 41 -1.87 -4.04 -11.29
CA GLY A 41 -0.63 -4.40 -11.99
C GLY A 41 0.53 -3.42 -11.79
N LYS A 42 0.29 -2.22 -11.24
CA LYS A 42 1.39 -1.32 -10.84
C LYS A 42 2.01 -1.76 -9.52
N ARG A 43 3.31 -1.51 -9.38
CA ARG A 43 4.04 -1.67 -8.13
C ARG A 43 4.00 -0.37 -7.34
N ILE A 44 4.08 -0.51 -6.01
CA ILE A 44 4.14 0.62 -5.07
C ILE A 44 5.39 0.48 -4.20
N LYS A 45 5.89 1.61 -3.74
CA LYS A 45 6.93 1.71 -2.72
C LYS A 45 6.32 2.29 -1.45
N ILE A 46 6.70 1.73 -0.31
CA ILE A 46 6.27 2.21 1.01
C ILE A 46 7.52 2.58 1.80
N LEU A 47 7.69 3.88 2.08
CA LEU A 47 8.69 4.36 3.03
C LEU A 47 8.08 4.32 4.43
N GLN A 48 8.82 3.73 5.38
CA GLN A 48 8.41 3.56 6.76
C GLN A 48 9.24 4.47 7.66
N GLU A 49 8.55 5.30 8.43
CA GLU A 49 9.13 6.19 9.44
C GLU A 49 8.29 6.06 10.74
N LYS A 50 8.80 6.57 11.87
CA LYS A 50 8.03 6.56 13.12
C LYS A 50 6.68 7.27 12.91
N ASN A 51 5.58 6.56 13.14
CA ASN A 51 4.19 7.03 12.98
C ASN A 51 3.81 7.54 11.58
N LYS A 52 4.57 7.20 10.52
CA LYS A 52 4.34 7.71 9.17
C LYS A 52 4.66 6.67 8.11
N LEU A 53 3.72 6.49 7.19
CA LEU A 53 3.90 5.69 5.98
C LEU A 53 3.72 6.61 4.77
N THR A 54 4.71 6.62 3.88
CA THR A 54 4.61 7.31 2.60
C THR A 54 4.51 6.28 1.49
N ILE A 55 3.34 6.22 0.83
CA ILE A 55 3.05 5.27 -0.24
C ILE A 55 3.16 6.01 -1.58
N THR A 56 4.00 5.52 -2.48
CA THR A 56 4.19 6.09 -3.81
C THR A 56 4.13 5.00 -4.88
N ILE A 57 3.75 5.37 -6.10
CA ILE A 57 3.82 4.47 -7.25
C ILE A 57 5.30 4.26 -7.59
N ASP A 58 5.70 3.01 -7.75
CA ASP A 58 7.05 2.68 -8.18
C ASP A 58 7.17 2.94 -9.69
N THR A 59 7.83 4.05 -10.03
CA THR A 59 8.06 4.47 -11.43
C THR A 59 9.39 4.00 -11.97
N THR A 60 10.12 3.12 -11.27
CA THR A 60 11.37 2.57 -11.79
C THR A 60 11.09 1.70 -13.03
N ARG A 61 11.11 2.34 -14.21
CA ARG A 61 11.17 1.65 -15.49
C ARG A 61 12.45 0.82 -15.49
N LYS A 62 12.36 -0.47 -15.83
CA LYS A 62 13.52 -1.30 -16.20
C LYS A 62 14.31 -0.57 -17.28
N LYS A 63 15.33 0.19 -16.90
CA LYS A 63 16.26 0.87 -17.81
C LYS A 63 17.46 -0.04 -18.08
N TYR A 64 17.22 -1.33 -18.31
CA TYR A 64 18.27 -2.29 -18.65
C TYR A 64 17.73 -3.37 -19.57
N GLN A 65 17.97 -3.19 -20.87
CA GLN A 65 18.33 -4.23 -21.84
C GLN A 65 18.58 -3.53 -23.19
N ARG A 66 19.84 -3.13 -23.40
CA ARG A 66 20.51 -2.92 -24.69
C ARG A 66 21.98 -2.62 -24.39
N SER A 67 22.77 -3.69 -24.28
CA SER A 67 24.20 -3.73 -24.54
C SER A 67 24.44 -4.92 -25.44
#